data_AF-A0A3P3F4T9-F1
#
_entry.id   AF-A0A3P3F4T9-F1
#
_cell.length_a   1.000
_cell.length_b   1.000
_cell.length_c   1.000
_cell.angle_alpha   90.00
_cell.angle_beta   90.00
_cell.angle_gamma   90.00
#
_symmetry.space_group_name_H-M   'P 1'
#
loop_
_entity.id
_entity.type
_entity.pdbx_description
1 polymer ?
#
loop_
_entity_poly.entity_id
_entity_poly.type
_entity_poly.pdbx_seq_one_letter_code
_entity_poly.pdbx_strand_id
1 'polypeptide(L)'
;MEIIKNHDAETRFKSLQTFDDIVTCEIMRHGIFSDGSELPSLTRLYNEFFLPAPTSRRKEVFEHVKVIVTGLGGWTAAAFTPFMILDDDIGIVSTATIDYVSLAPLIDGDPMSRPKDVVTMITKAIPRNPAALFGGLLALGDPRVCLLIMPLRHGFDANDAEIVSNCHSGFTTKSAVEFYLDWLRELIDRQDDEGLSVFGHVAAGLYRLAAVHRATPFINDGLRPFPVPSDEITGGWSSMTRIEPEEFASSISGRLYDLERRERAPKVMPHVIRAFGLKPRTPPTDTSHTH
;
A
#
# COMPACT_ATOMS: atom_id res chain seq x y z
N MET A 1 -19.29 -8.75 21.93
CA MET A 1 -19.05 -10.12 21.41
C MET A 1 -20.32 -10.94 21.25
N GLU A 2 -21.27 -10.91 22.19
CA GLU A 2 -22.50 -11.72 22.07
C GLU A 2 -23.36 -11.36 20.84
N ILE A 3 -23.53 -10.07 20.54
CA ILE A 3 -24.27 -9.62 19.35
C ILE A 3 -23.61 -10.12 18.06
N ILE A 4 -22.27 -10.04 17.96
CA ILE A 4 -21.51 -10.53 16.80
C ILE A 4 -21.72 -12.03 16.59
N LYS A 5 -21.85 -12.82 17.67
CA LYS A 5 -22.06 -14.27 17.57
C LYS A 5 -23.52 -14.68 17.30
N ASN A 6 -24.48 -13.76 17.37
CA ASN A 6 -25.88 -14.07 17.12
C ASN A 6 -26.10 -14.31 15.62
N HIS A 7 -26.61 -15.49 15.22
CA HIS A 7 -26.88 -15.81 13.82
C HIS A 7 -28.15 -15.14 13.26
N ASP A 8 -29.07 -14.69 14.12
CA ASP A 8 -30.27 -13.96 13.69
C ASP A 8 -29.92 -12.51 13.34
N ALA A 9 -29.95 -12.20 12.05
CA ALA A 9 -29.69 -10.86 11.54
C ALA A 9 -30.66 -9.83 12.13
N GLU A 10 -31.96 -10.15 12.23
CA GLU A 10 -32.96 -9.20 12.70
C GLU A 10 -32.70 -8.77 14.14
N THR A 11 -32.34 -9.71 15.01
CA THR A 11 -31.92 -9.40 16.38
C THR A 11 -30.65 -8.53 16.41
N ARG A 12 -29.66 -8.79 15.54
CA ARG A 12 -28.46 -7.93 15.48
C ARG A 12 -28.81 -6.50 15.06
N PHE A 13 -29.58 -6.35 13.98
CA PHE A 13 -30.04 -5.05 13.48
C PHE A 13 -30.81 -4.25 14.54
N LYS A 14 -31.68 -4.91 15.31
CA LYS A 14 -32.44 -4.26 16.41
C LYS A 14 -31.59 -3.91 17.62
N SER A 15 -30.47 -4.60 17.82
CA SER A 15 -29.60 -4.42 19.00
C SER A 15 -28.54 -3.34 18.81
N LEU A 16 -28.31 -2.89 17.58
CA LEU A 16 -27.30 -1.90 17.23
C LEU A 16 -27.97 -0.55 16.94
N GLN A 17 -27.40 0.53 17.49
CA GLN A 17 -28.08 1.83 17.50
C GLN A 17 -27.79 2.64 16.24
N THR A 18 -26.62 2.45 15.63
CA THR A 18 -26.21 3.20 14.44
C THR A 18 -25.95 2.26 13.27
N PHE A 19 -26.05 2.81 12.06
CA PHE A 19 -25.66 2.09 10.85
C PHE A 19 -24.18 1.70 10.86
N ASP A 20 -23.32 2.52 11.48
CA ASP A 20 -21.89 2.25 11.56
C ASP A 20 -21.59 1.07 12.48
N ASP A 21 -22.35 0.92 13.57
CA ASP A 21 -22.27 -0.26 14.43
C ASP A 21 -22.70 -1.54 13.69
N ILE A 22 -23.74 -1.44 12.86
CA ILE A 22 -24.23 -2.55 12.03
C ILE A 22 -23.16 -2.98 11.03
N VAL A 23 -22.60 -2.04 10.27
CA VAL A 23 -21.55 -2.34 9.28
C VAL A 23 -20.32 -2.93 9.97
N THR A 24 -19.89 -2.33 11.09
CA THR A 24 -18.78 -2.84 11.90
C THR A 24 -19.05 -4.27 12.37
N CYS A 25 -20.27 -4.55 12.85
CA CYS A 25 -20.67 -5.88 13.29
C CYS A 25 -20.57 -6.92 12.16
N GLU A 26 -21.13 -6.64 10.98
CA GLU A 26 -21.12 -7.59 9.86
C GLU A 26 -19.70 -7.80 9.28
N ILE A 27 -18.88 -6.75 9.23
CA ILE A 27 -17.46 -6.87 8.86
C ILE A 27 -16.69 -7.74 9.87
N MET A 28 -16.91 -7.52 11.17
CA MET A 28 -16.27 -8.34 12.20
C MET A 28 -16.74 -9.79 12.18
N ARG A 29 -18.03 -10.04 11.90
CA ARG A 29 -18.57 -11.39 11.70
C ARG A 29 -17.84 -12.10 10.57
N HIS A 30 -17.65 -11.44 9.44
CA HIS A 30 -16.88 -11.99 8.33
C HIS A 30 -15.45 -12.35 8.76
N GLY A 31 -14.78 -11.45 9.49
CA GLY A 31 -13.44 -11.71 10.01
C GLY A 31 -13.35 -12.89 10.99
N ILE A 32 -14.38 -13.10 11.82
CA ILE A 32 -14.40 -14.14 12.85
C ILE A 32 -14.79 -15.50 12.29
N PHE A 33 -15.81 -15.55 11.43
CA PHE A 33 -16.37 -16.82 10.96
C PHE A 33 -15.80 -17.26 9.62
N SER A 34 -15.32 -16.31 8.79
CA SER A 34 -14.83 -16.58 7.43
C SER A 34 -15.79 -17.45 6.60
N ASP A 35 -17.10 -17.32 6.86
CA ASP A 35 -18.13 -18.09 6.19
C ASP A 35 -18.40 -17.51 4.80
N GLY A 36 -18.00 -18.25 3.76
CA GLY A 36 -18.19 -17.85 2.37
C GLY A 36 -19.67 -17.69 1.98
N SER A 37 -20.60 -18.30 2.71
CA SER A 37 -22.04 -18.17 2.45
C SER A 37 -22.60 -16.80 2.85
N GLU A 38 -21.93 -16.08 3.76
CA GLU A 38 -22.33 -14.73 4.20
C GLU A 38 -21.78 -13.63 3.27
N LEU A 39 -20.83 -13.95 2.38
CA LEU A 39 -20.20 -12.99 1.48
C LEU A 39 -21.20 -12.21 0.60
N PRO A 40 -22.20 -12.83 -0.06
CA PRO A 40 -23.13 -12.07 -0.90
C PRO A 40 -23.90 -10.99 -0.14
N SER A 41 -24.33 -11.29 1.09
CA SER A 41 -25.05 -10.35 1.95
C SER A 41 -24.13 -9.20 2.40
N LEU A 42 -22.90 -9.51 2.78
CA LEU A 42 -21.91 -8.49 3.15
C LEU A 42 -21.55 -7.60 1.95
N THR A 43 -21.30 -8.19 0.79
CA THR A 43 -21.02 -7.44 -0.45
C THR A 43 -22.17 -6.52 -0.80
N ARG A 44 -23.41 -6.98 -0.63
CA ARG A 44 -24.60 -6.16 -0.84
C ARG A 44 -24.68 -5.00 0.15
N LEU A 45 -24.53 -5.27 1.45
CA LEU A 45 -24.52 -4.24 2.49
C LEU A 45 -23.44 -3.19 2.20
N TYR A 46 -22.25 -3.63 1.83
CA TYR A 46 -21.12 -2.76 1.52
C TYR A 46 -21.43 -1.88 0.31
N ASN A 47 -21.82 -2.46 -0.82
CA ASN A 47 -22.03 -1.73 -2.07
C ASN A 47 -23.24 -0.79 -2.03
N GLU A 48 -24.35 -1.22 -1.43
CA GLU A 48 -25.59 -0.44 -1.43
C GLU A 48 -25.58 0.70 -0.41
N PHE A 49 -24.89 0.53 0.73
CA PHE A 49 -25.04 1.43 1.87
C PHE A 49 -23.74 2.01 2.40
N PHE A 50 -22.63 1.26 2.39
CA PHE A 50 -21.38 1.74 2.94
C PHE A 50 -20.51 2.48 1.92
N LEU A 51 -20.35 1.94 0.71
CA LEU A 51 -19.56 2.54 -0.36
C LEU A 51 -20.06 3.94 -0.78
N PRO A 52 -21.39 4.21 -0.86
CA PRO A 52 -21.88 5.56 -1.17
C PRO A 52 -21.67 6.59 -0.06
N ALA A 53 -21.29 6.17 1.15
CA ALA A 53 -21.05 7.09 2.25
C ALA A 53 -19.77 7.92 2.01
N PRO A 54 -19.67 9.14 2.57
CA PRO A 54 -18.46 9.95 2.48
C PRO A 54 -17.22 9.18 2.94
N THR A 55 -16.09 9.35 2.24
CA THR A 55 -14.82 8.70 2.55
C THR A 55 -14.38 8.89 4.00
N SER A 56 -14.63 10.05 4.62
CA SER A 56 -14.31 10.29 6.02
C SER A 56 -15.02 9.31 6.96
N ARG A 57 -16.30 9.05 6.73
CA ARG A 57 -17.10 8.10 7.51
C ARG A 57 -16.64 6.66 7.28
N ARG A 58 -16.29 6.31 6.04
CA ARG A 58 -15.72 4.98 5.73
C ARG A 58 -14.40 4.75 6.47
N LYS A 59 -13.55 5.80 6.55
CA LYS A 59 -12.30 5.78 7.33
C LYS A 59 -12.56 5.60 8.82
N GLU A 60 -13.54 6.27 9.40
CA GLU A 60 -13.91 6.09 10.82
C GLU A 60 -14.31 4.65 11.14
N VAL A 61 -15.17 4.03 10.32
CA VAL A 61 -15.55 2.62 10.48
C VAL A 61 -14.35 1.69 10.31
N PHE A 62 -13.49 1.95 9.31
CA PHE A 62 -12.25 1.19 9.13
C PHE A 62 -11.32 1.27 10.36
N GLU A 63 -11.12 2.45 10.92
CA GLU A 63 -10.31 2.64 12.14
C GLU A 63 -10.92 1.91 13.35
N HIS A 64 -12.25 1.90 13.50
CA HIS A 64 -12.91 1.11 14.53
C HIS A 64 -12.67 -0.39 14.36
N VAL A 65 -12.81 -0.92 13.14
CA VAL A 65 -12.50 -2.32 12.83
C VAL A 65 -11.04 -2.63 13.15
N LYS A 66 -10.11 -1.75 12.76
CA LYS A 66 -8.67 -1.90 13.05
C LYS A 66 -8.38 -2.00 14.55
N VAL A 67 -8.99 -1.15 15.36
CA VAL A 67 -8.85 -1.19 16.83
C VAL A 67 -9.36 -2.53 17.38
N ILE A 68 -10.52 -3.00 16.91
CA ILE A 68 -11.10 -4.27 17.36
C ILE A 68 -10.21 -5.46 16.94
N VAL A 69 -9.77 -5.52 15.68
CA VAL A 69 -8.90 -6.60 15.17
C VAL A 69 -7.58 -6.64 15.94
N THR A 70 -6.98 -5.48 16.21
CA THR A 70 -5.75 -5.40 17.00
C THR A 70 -5.96 -5.91 18.42
N GLY A 71 -7.10 -5.59 19.04
CA GLY A 71 -7.43 -6.04 20.39
C GLY A 71 -7.83 -7.52 20.51
N LEU A 72 -8.47 -8.08 19.48
CA LEU A 72 -8.88 -9.50 19.45
C LEU A 72 -7.77 -10.42 18.92
N GLY A 73 -6.82 -9.88 18.16
CA GLY A 73 -5.70 -10.58 17.59
C GLY A 73 -5.87 -10.93 16.11
N GLY A 74 -4.74 -11.28 15.49
CA GLY A 74 -4.58 -11.47 14.05
C GLY A 74 -5.52 -12.47 13.38
N TRP A 75 -6.05 -13.46 14.12
CA TRP A 75 -7.02 -14.43 13.59
C TRP A 75 -8.32 -13.78 13.08
N THR A 76 -8.60 -12.53 13.47
CA THR A 76 -9.74 -11.74 12.96
C THR A 76 -9.40 -10.87 11.75
N ALA A 77 -8.17 -10.89 11.25
CA ALA A 77 -7.69 -9.99 10.19
C ALA A 77 -8.43 -10.13 8.85
N ALA A 78 -9.17 -11.22 8.63
CA ALA A 78 -10.08 -11.34 7.49
C ALA A 78 -11.17 -10.24 7.47
N ALA A 79 -11.42 -9.55 8.59
CA ALA A 79 -12.26 -8.36 8.68
C ALA A 79 -11.73 -7.19 7.81
N PHE A 80 -10.46 -7.20 7.39
CA PHE A 80 -9.94 -6.19 6.46
C PHE A 80 -10.31 -6.46 5.00
N THR A 81 -10.66 -7.70 4.64
CA THR A 81 -10.89 -8.08 3.24
C THR A 81 -12.03 -7.33 2.55
N PRO A 82 -13.16 -6.95 3.20
CA PRO A 82 -14.18 -6.13 2.56
C PRO A 82 -13.63 -4.76 2.14
N PHE A 83 -12.79 -4.13 2.99
CA PHE A 83 -12.13 -2.87 2.65
C PHE A 83 -11.11 -3.03 1.51
N MET A 84 -10.39 -4.14 1.48
CA MET A 84 -9.43 -4.42 0.40
C MET A 84 -10.11 -4.65 -0.95
N ILE A 85 -11.23 -5.39 -0.96
CA ILE A 85 -11.83 -5.89 -2.20
C ILE A 85 -12.93 -4.96 -2.72
N LEU A 86 -13.74 -4.37 -1.83
CA LEU A 86 -14.97 -3.67 -2.21
C LEU A 86 -14.83 -2.14 -2.22
N ASP A 87 -13.86 -1.61 -1.47
CA ASP A 87 -13.61 -0.17 -1.37
C ASP A 87 -12.83 0.38 -2.58
N ASP A 88 -12.94 1.69 -2.81
CA ASP A 88 -12.27 2.42 -3.89
C ASP A 88 -11.28 3.49 -3.39
N ASP A 89 -11.32 3.87 -2.12
CA ASP A 89 -10.42 4.87 -1.56
C ASP A 89 -9.02 4.30 -1.41
N ILE A 90 -8.04 4.95 -2.06
CA ILE A 90 -6.64 4.54 -2.07
C ILE A 90 -6.11 4.36 -0.63
N GLY A 91 -6.48 5.28 0.27
CA GLY A 91 -6.04 5.27 1.67
C GLY A 91 -6.60 4.09 2.45
N ILE A 92 -7.90 3.83 2.35
CA ILE A 92 -8.56 2.67 3.00
C ILE A 92 -7.98 1.37 2.46
N VAL A 93 -7.97 1.21 1.13
CA VAL A 93 -7.58 -0.04 0.46
C VAL A 93 -6.13 -0.41 0.74
N SER A 94 -5.20 0.55 0.61
CA SER A 94 -3.78 0.31 0.87
C SER A 94 -3.49 0.05 2.35
N THR A 95 -4.14 0.77 3.26
CA THR A 95 -3.96 0.58 4.71
C THR A 95 -4.54 -0.76 5.17
N ALA A 96 -5.73 -1.14 4.69
CA ALA A 96 -6.31 -2.45 4.96
C ALA A 96 -5.42 -3.59 4.45
N THR A 97 -4.79 -3.41 3.29
CA THR A 97 -3.81 -4.37 2.74
C THR A 97 -2.60 -4.52 3.64
N ILE A 98 -2.03 -3.40 4.11
CA ILE A 98 -0.92 -3.40 5.07
C ILE A 98 -1.35 -4.12 6.34
N ASP A 99 -2.48 -3.75 6.95
CA ASP A 99 -2.95 -4.32 8.22
C ASP A 99 -3.25 -5.83 8.09
N TYR A 100 -3.88 -6.26 7.00
CA TYR A 100 -4.12 -7.68 6.71
C TYR A 100 -2.81 -8.48 6.65
N VAL A 101 -1.85 -8.02 5.84
CA VAL A 101 -0.57 -8.70 5.68
C VAL A 101 0.26 -8.67 6.96
N SER A 102 0.13 -7.62 7.76
CA SER A 102 0.82 -7.46 9.04
C SER A 102 0.30 -8.40 10.11
N LEU A 103 -1.02 -8.58 10.20
CA LEU A 103 -1.65 -9.16 11.39
C LEU A 103 -2.18 -10.57 11.13
N ALA A 104 -2.56 -10.91 9.90
CA ALA A 104 -3.21 -12.18 9.65
C ALA A 104 -2.30 -13.38 9.95
N PRO A 105 -2.84 -14.51 10.45
CA PRO A 105 -2.04 -15.67 10.82
C PRO A 105 -1.40 -16.29 9.58
N LEU A 106 -0.26 -16.95 9.76
CA LEU A 106 0.40 -17.66 8.66
C LEU A 106 -0.46 -18.82 8.17
N ILE A 107 -0.43 -19.09 6.86
CA ILE A 107 -0.93 -20.34 6.27
C ILE A 107 0.27 -21.29 6.19
N ASP A 108 0.13 -22.48 6.76
CA ASP A 108 1.16 -23.54 6.76
C ASP A 108 2.54 -23.07 7.26
N GLY A 109 2.56 -22.07 8.14
CA GLY A 109 3.79 -21.48 8.69
C GLY A 109 4.61 -20.63 7.72
N ASP A 110 4.11 -20.32 6.52
CA ASP A 110 4.82 -19.49 5.53
C ASP A 110 4.66 -17.99 5.83
N PRO A 111 5.75 -17.25 6.16
CA PRO A 111 5.69 -15.81 6.40
C PRO A 111 5.20 -14.99 5.19
N MET A 112 5.33 -15.53 3.98
CA MET A 112 4.89 -14.88 2.74
C MET A 112 3.49 -15.31 2.31
N SER A 113 2.78 -16.13 3.10
CA SER A 113 1.43 -16.62 2.77
C SER A 113 0.44 -15.48 2.52
N ARG A 114 0.41 -14.45 3.37
CA ARG A 114 -0.51 -13.32 3.21
C ARG A 114 -0.14 -12.37 2.07
N PRO A 115 1.13 -11.98 1.86
CA PRO A 115 1.52 -11.30 0.63
C PRO A 115 1.12 -12.06 -0.65
N LYS A 116 1.33 -13.39 -0.68
CA LYS A 116 0.95 -14.25 -1.82
C LYS A 116 -0.57 -14.30 -2.03
N ASP A 117 -1.33 -14.31 -0.95
CA ASP A 117 -2.79 -14.26 -1.00
C ASP A 117 -3.29 -12.95 -1.63
N VAL A 118 -2.74 -11.80 -1.22
CA VAL A 118 -3.07 -10.49 -1.84
C VAL A 118 -2.68 -10.45 -3.32
N VAL A 119 -1.52 -10.98 -3.69
CA VAL A 119 -1.11 -11.11 -5.11
C VAL A 119 -2.08 -12.01 -5.89
N THR A 120 -2.56 -13.08 -5.27
CA THR A 120 -3.59 -13.95 -5.85
C THR A 120 -4.91 -13.19 -6.06
N MET A 121 -5.30 -12.30 -5.15
CA MET A 121 -6.48 -11.44 -5.34
C MET A 121 -6.31 -10.50 -6.53
N ILE A 122 -5.17 -9.80 -6.61
CA ILE A 122 -4.85 -8.87 -7.72
C ILE A 122 -4.88 -9.61 -9.07
N THR A 123 -4.17 -10.74 -9.18
CA THR A 123 -4.06 -11.50 -10.43
C THR A 123 -5.39 -12.11 -10.90
N LYS A 124 -6.33 -12.34 -9.99
CA LYS A 124 -7.69 -12.78 -10.30
C LYS A 124 -8.68 -11.63 -10.56
N ALA A 125 -8.21 -10.38 -10.57
CA ALA A 125 -9.05 -9.19 -10.73
C ALA A 125 -10.25 -9.14 -9.77
N ILE A 126 -10.05 -9.62 -8.53
CA ILE A 126 -11.08 -9.60 -7.48
C ILE A 126 -11.31 -8.18 -6.92
N PRO A 127 -10.27 -7.39 -6.60
CA PRO A 127 -10.43 -6.08 -5.98
C PRO A 127 -10.95 -5.03 -6.95
N ARG A 128 -11.75 -4.08 -6.45
CA ARG A 128 -12.17 -2.88 -7.20
C ARG A 128 -11.00 -1.95 -7.53
N ASN A 129 -10.00 -1.86 -6.64
CA ASN A 129 -8.80 -1.04 -6.82
C ASN A 129 -7.51 -1.87 -6.64
N PRO A 130 -7.10 -2.66 -7.65
CA PRO A 130 -5.92 -3.54 -7.55
C PRO A 130 -4.60 -2.76 -7.40
N ALA A 131 -4.50 -1.56 -7.98
CA ALA A 131 -3.33 -0.69 -7.85
C ALA A 131 -3.12 -0.23 -6.39
N ALA A 132 -4.19 0.03 -5.63
CA ALA A 132 -4.06 0.39 -4.21
C ALA A 132 -3.62 -0.80 -3.33
N LEU A 133 -4.04 -2.04 -3.63
CA LEU A 133 -3.49 -3.25 -2.98
C LEU A 133 -1.99 -3.39 -3.25
N PHE A 134 -1.60 -3.25 -4.52
CA PHE A 134 -0.20 -3.29 -4.92
C PHE A 134 0.60 -2.21 -4.18
N GLY A 135 0.08 -0.98 -4.13
CA GLY A 135 0.71 0.13 -3.42
C GLY A 135 0.84 -0.14 -1.92
N GLY A 136 -0.16 -0.76 -1.29
CA GLY A 136 -0.08 -1.23 0.10
C GLY A 136 1.02 -2.28 0.31
N LEU A 137 1.15 -3.26 -0.59
CA LEU A 137 2.24 -4.24 -0.55
C LEU A 137 3.61 -3.59 -0.73
N LEU A 138 3.75 -2.63 -1.66
CA LEU A 138 5.00 -1.89 -1.88
C LEU A 138 5.37 -1.05 -0.66
N ALA A 139 4.39 -0.41 -0.01
CA ALA A 139 4.58 0.43 1.17
C ALA A 139 5.08 -0.34 2.40
N LEU A 140 4.96 -1.68 2.41
CA LEU A 140 5.57 -2.54 3.43
C LEU A 140 7.11 -2.44 3.42
N GLY A 141 7.71 -2.19 2.25
CA GLY A 141 9.16 -2.06 2.10
C GLY A 141 9.98 -3.32 2.35
N ASP A 142 9.32 -4.49 2.49
CA ASP A 142 10.00 -5.78 2.64
C ASP A 142 10.52 -6.24 1.27
N PRO A 143 11.82 -6.61 1.15
CA PRO A 143 12.41 -6.99 -0.13
C PRO A 143 11.76 -8.25 -0.73
N ARG A 144 11.28 -9.20 0.09
CA ARG A 144 10.59 -10.40 -0.40
C ARG A 144 9.25 -10.04 -1.03
N VAL A 145 8.54 -9.07 -0.46
CA VAL A 145 7.27 -8.56 -1.00
C VAL A 145 7.53 -7.77 -2.27
N CYS A 146 8.53 -6.89 -2.29
CA CYS A 146 8.92 -6.12 -3.47
C CYS A 146 9.26 -7.04 -4.65
N LEU A 147 10.04 -8.11 -4.42
CA LEU A 147 10.34 -9.13 -5.44
C LEU A 147 9.07 -9.85 -5.93
N LEU A 148 8.15 -10.18 -5.03
CA LEU A 148 6.91 -10.87 -5.36
C LEU A 148 5.98 -10.04 -6.25
N ILE A 149 5.84 -8.74 -5.97
CA ILE A 149 4.92 -7.87 -6.71
C ILE A 149 5.54 -7.31 -7.99
N MET A 150 6.87 -7.30 -8.10
CA MET A 150 7.60 -6.74 -9.24
C MET A 150 6.95 -7.09 -10.59
N PRO A 151 6.72 -8.38 -10.95
CA PRO A 151 6.16 -8.74 -12.25
C PRO A 151 4.78 -8.14 -12.57
N LEU A 152 3.97 -7.80 -11.56
CA LEU A 152 2.62 -7.27 -11.78
C LEU A 152 2.64 -5.85 -12.37
N ARG A 153 3.73 -5.09 -12.18
CA ARG A 153 3.86 -3.70 -12.67
C ARG A 153 3.73 -3.57 -14.19
N HIS A 154 3.98 -4.64 -14.94
CA HIS A 154 3.89 -4.63 -16.40
C HIS A 154 2.46 -4.50 -16.91
N GLY A 155 1.47 -4.78 -16.07
CA GLY A 155 0.04 -4.63 -16.40
C GLY A 155 -0.53 -3.25 -16.09
N PHE A 156 0.25 -2.33 -15.51
CA PHE A 156 -0.23 -1.03 -15.07
C PHE A 156 -0.15 0.04 -16.15
N ASP A 157 -1.23 0.79 -16.26
CA ASP A 157 -1.31 2.04 -17.01
C ASP A 157 -0.88 3.25 -16.15
N ALA A 158 -0.97 4.45 -16.71
CA ALA A 158 -0.64 5.69 -16.04
C ALA A 158 -1.48 5.94 -14.78
N ASN A 159 -2.78 5.60 -14.80
CA ASN A 159 -3.67 5.79 -13.66
C ASN A 159 -3.33 4.83 -12.53
N ASP A 160 -3.04 3.56 -12.84
CA ASP A 160 -2.55 2.60 -11.86
C ASP A 160 -1.22 3.05 -11.25
N ALA A 161 -0.29 3.53 -12.08
CA ALA A 161 1.00 4.06 -11.63
C ALA A 161 0.83 5.30 -10.74
N GLU A 162 -0.13 6.17 -11.04
CA GLU A 162 -0.49 7.31 -10.19
C GLU A 162 -0.98 6.82 -8.82
N ILE A 163 -1.92 5.87 -8.79
CA ILE A 163 -2.44 5.29 -7.55
C ILE A 163 -1.31 4.69 -6.72
N VAL A 164 -0.47 3.82 -7.31
CA VAL A 164 0.66 3.19 -6.63
C VAL A 164 1.63 4.24 -6.08
N SER A 165 1.91 5.29 -6.85
CA SER A 165 2.83 6.36 -6.44
C SER A 165 2.31 7.23 -5.28
N ASN A 166 0.99 7.20 -5.03
CA ASN A 166 0.35 7.89 -3.91
C ASN A 166 0.19 6.97 -2.68
N CYS A 167 0.42 5.67 -2.81
CA CYS A 167 0.54 4.75 -1.69
C CYS A 167 1.95 4.85 -1.09
N HIS A 168 2.09 5.53 0.05
CA HIS A 168 3.36 5.61 0.76
C HIS A 168 3.17 5.43 2.26
N SER A 169 4.18 4.88 2.92
CA SER A 169 4.25 4.85 4.38
C SER A 169 4.90 6.14 4.90
N GLY A 170 4.90 6.33 6.22
CA GLY A 170 5.57 7.46 6.87
C GLY A 170 7.09 7.37 6.91
N PHE A 171 7.69 6.34 6.31
CA PHE A 171 9.13 6.10 6.32
C PHE A 171 9.61 5.64 4.95
N THR A 172 10.87 5.96 4.62
CA THR A 172 11.50 5.50 3.39
C THR A 172 12.19 4.16 3.62
N THR A 173 11.93 3.18 2.75
CA THR A 173 12.58 1.87 2.79
C THR A 173 13.45 1.66 1.56
N LYS A 174 14.60 0.99 1.74
CA LYS A 174 15.54 0.70 0.65
C LYS A 174 14.87 -0.12 -0.46
N SER A 175 14.16 -1.19 -0.11
CA SER A 175 13.50 -2.06 -1.08
C SER A 175 12.49 -1.32 -1.95
N ALA A 176 11.72 -0.40 -1.38
CA ALA A 176 10.77 0.40 -2.15
C ALA A 176 11.50 1.35 -3.12
N VAL A 177 12.57 2.01 -2.67
CA VAL A 177 13.39 2.86 -3.56
C VAL A 177 14.00 2.05 -4.69
N GLU A 178 14.58 0.88 -4.40
CA GLU A 178 15.14 -0.02 -5.41
C GLU A 178 14.06 -0.48 -6.39
N PHE A 179 12.85 -0.76 -5.91
CA PHE A 179 11.70 -1.10 -6.73
C PHE A 179 11.39 -0.02 -7.77
N TYR A 180 11.23 1.23 -7.32
CA TYR A 180 10.96 2.36 -8.23
C TYR A 180 12.11 2.56 -9.23
N LEU A 181 13.37 2.43 -8.79
CA LEU A 181 14.52 2.56 -9.68
C LEU A 181 14.58 1.46 -10.75
N ASP A 182 14.21 0.22 -10.40
CA ASP A 182 14.12 -0.88 -11.37
C ASP A 182 13.00 -0.64 -12.37
N TRP A 183 11.85 -0.18 -11.90
CA TRP A 183 10.71 0.16 -12.76
C TRP A 183 11.05 1.29 -13.74
N LEU A 184 11.66 2.39 -13.26
CA LEU A 184 12.11 3.49 -14.12
C LEU A 184 13.13 3.02 -15.16
N ARG A 185 14.04 2.12 -14.79
CA ARG A 185 15.07 1.59 -15.71
C ARG A 185 14.46 0.85 -16.89
N GLU A 186 13.30 0.23 -16.72
CA GLU A 186 12.61 -0.47 -17.80
C GLU A 186 11.76 0.47 -18.64
N LEU A 187 11.10 1.45 -17.99
CA LEU A 187 10.27 2.44 -18.67
C LEU A 187 11.08 3.41 -19.52
N ILE A 188 12.34 3.70 -19.16
CA ILE A 188 13.19 4.67 -19.87
C ILE A 188 13.40 4.34 -21.35
N ASP A 189 13.29 3.05 -21.72
CA ASP A 189 13.45 2.59 -23.10
C ASP A 189 12.13 2.55 -23.88
N ARG A 190 10.99 2.73 -23.20
CA ARG A 190 9.68 2.85 -23.85
C ARG A 190 9.57 4.20 -24.54
N GLN A 191 9.08 4.18 -25.78
CA GLN A 191 8.99 5.38 -26.62
C GLN A 191 7.55 5.80 -26.91
N ASP A 192 6.58 5.05 -26.41
CA ASP A 192 5.15 5.38 -26.49
C ASP A 192 4.73 6.38 -25.39
N ASP A 193 3.70 7.18 -25.69
CA ASP A 193 3.18 8.22 -24.79
C ASP A 193 2.74 7.65 -23.43
N GLU A 194 2.16 6.45 -23.44
CA GLU A 194 1.76 5.74 -22.23
C GLU A 194 2.98 5.43 -21.34
N GLY A 195 4.05 4.88 -21.92
CA GLY A 195 5.32 4.62 -21.23
C GLY A 195 5.92 5.88 -20.60
N LEU A 196 5.84 7.03 -21.28
CA LEU A 196 6.29 8.32 -20.74
C LEU A 196 5.42 8.82 -19.58
N SER A 197 4.09 8.65 -19.68
CA SER A 197 3.16 9.01 -18.61
C SER A 197 3.40 8.17 -17.35
N VAL A 198 3.49 6.85 -17.50
CA VAL A 198 3.84 5.93 -16.41
C VAL A 198 5.19 6.30 -15.81
N PHE A 199 6.20 6.60 -16.63
CA PHE A 199 7.52 7.04 -16.15
C PHE A 199 7.41 8.26 -15.23
N GLY A 200 6.61 9.26 -15.60
CA GLY A 200 6.37 10.45 -14.79
C GLY A 200 5.78 10.13 -13.42
N HIS A 201 4.75 9.28 -13.35
CA HIS A 201 4.13 8.88 -12.08
C HIS A 201 5.08 8.06 -11.20
N VAL A 202 5.85 7.14 -11.79
CA VAL A 202 6.84 6.33 -11.07
C VAL A 202 7.97 7.23 -10.53
N ALA A 203 8.43 8.22 -11.30
CA ALA A 203 9.42 9.19 -10.84
C ALA A 203 8.87 10.08 -9.71
N ALA A 204 7.58 10.46 -9.77
CA ALA A 204 6.92 11.19 -8.69
C ALA A 204 6.82 10.36 -7.40
N GLY A 205 6.53 9.06 -7.50
CA GLY A 205 6.57 8.14 -6.35
C GLY A 205 7.96 8.07 -5.71
N LEU A 206 9.00 7.94 -6.52
CA LEU A 206 10.38 7.96 -6.05
C LEU A 206 10.78 9.31 -5.41
N TYR A 207 10.33 10.42 -6.00
CA TYR A 207 10.50 11.76 -5.41
C TYR A 207 9.83 11.86 -4.04
N ARG A 208 8.60 11.35 -3.89
CA ARG A 208 7.88 11.35 -2.61
C ARG A 208 8.62 10.55 -1.54
N LEU A 209 9.14 9.38 -1.87
CA LEU A 209 9.99 8.60 -0.95
C LEU A 209 11.24 9.38 -0.51
N ALA A 210 11.87 10.12 -1.41
CA ALA A 210 13.00 10.99 -1.07
C ALA A 210 12.59 12.22 -0.23
N ALA A 211 11.38 12.75 -0.44
CA ALA A 211 10.83 13.86 0.32
C ALA A 211 10.43 13.46 1.75
N VAL A 212 9.83 12.28 1.94
CA VAL A 212 9.49 11.71 3.26
C VAL A 212 10.75 11.57 4.13
N HIS A 213 11.89 11.20 3.52
CA HIS A 213 13.18 11.16 4.19
C HIS A 213 13.57 12.52 4.83
N ARG A 214 13.13 13.67 4.31
CA ARG A 214 13.40 14.96 4.98
C ARG A 214 12.72 15.10 6.34
N ALA A 215 11.69 14.29 6.61
CA ALA A 215 11.01 14.24 7.90
C ALA A 215 11.52 13.12 8.81
N THR A 216 12.28 12.13 8.29
CA THR A 216 12.80 10.98 9.04
C THR A 216 14.29 10.73 8.75
N PRO A 217 15.19 10.80 9.75
CA PRO A 217 16.64 10.92 9.52
C PRO A 217 17.35 9.62 9.10
N PHE A 218 16.65 8.61 8.59
CA PHE A 218 17.23 7.32 8.20
C PHE A 218 16.39 6.62 7.14
N ILE A 219 17.04 5.70 6.41
CA ILE A 219 16.40 4.76 5.48
C ILE A 219 16.32 3.39 6.16
N ASN A 220 15.13 2.79 6.18
CA ASN A 220 14.94 1.46 6.75
C ASN A 220 15.32 0.38 5.72
N ASP A 221 16.04 -0.64 6.17
CA ASP A 221 16.33 -1.87 5.43
C ASP A 221 16.02 -3.06 6.33
N GLY A 222 15.68 -4.21 5.75
CA GLY A 222 15.45 -5.45 6.49
C GLY A 222 14.14 -6.17 6.17
N LEU A 223 13.97 -7.31 6.83
CA LEU A 223 12.80 -8.16 6.69
C LEU A 223 11.75 -7.78 7.73
N ARG A 224 10.49 -7.77 7.32
CA ARG A 224 9.38 -7.61 8.25
C ARG A 224 9.02 -8.96 8.89
N PRO A 225 8.82 -9.02 10.21
CA PRO A 225 8.31 -10.22 10.85
C PRO A 225 6.83 -10.36 10.51
N PHE A 226 6.46 -11.35 9.70
CA PHE A 226 5.06 -11.65 9.42
C PHE A 226 4.64 -12.88 10.24
N PRO A 227 3.52 -12.83 10.99
CA PRO A 227 2.80 -11.62 11.39
C PRO A 227 3.67 -10.77 12.34
N VAL A 228 3.35 -9.48 12.42
CA VAL A 228 4.05 -8.54 13.30
C VAL A 228 3.63 -8.83 14.74
N PRO A 229 4.59 -9.12 15.65
CA PRO A 229 4.31 -9.29 17.07
C PRO A 229 3.69 -8.03 17.67
N SER A 230 2.70 -8.18 18.55
CA SER A 230 1.96 -7.05 19.14
C SER A 230 2.84 -6.06 19.92
N ASP A 231 3.93 -6.55 20.50
CA ASP A 231 4.95 -5.78 21.21
C ASP A 231 5.95 -5.06 20.29
N GLU A 232 6.05 -5.47 19.03
CA GLU A 232 6.92 -4.85 18.02
C GLU A 232 6.19 -3.85 17.11
N ILE A 233 4.86 -3.73 17.19
CA ILE A 233 4.05 -2.80 16.39
C ILE A 233 4.54 -1.35 16.52
N THR A 234 5.11 -0.97 17.67
CA THR A 234 5.59 0.40 17.96
C THR A 234 7.10 0.53 18.16
N GLY A 235 7.82 -0.59 18.34
CA GLY A 235 9.23 -0.61 18.75
C GLY A 235 10.25 -0.72 17.60
N GLY A 236 9.78 -1.02 16.39
CA GLY A 236 10.66 -1.47 15.31
C GLY A 236 11.08 -2.93 15.48
N TRP A 237 11.44 -3.59 14.38
CA TRP A 237 11.74 -5.03 14.36
C TRP A 237 13.24 -5.30 14.51
N SER A 238 13.60 -6.43 15.12
CA SER A 238 15.00 -6.85 15.34
C SER A 238 15.83 -6.99 14.05
N SER A 239 15.20 -7.27 12.92
CA SER A 239 15.81 -7.37 11.59
C SER A 239 15.94 -6.03 10.86
N MET A 240 15.43 -4.93 11.43
CA MET A 240 15.46 -3.62 10.81
C MET A 240 16.83 -2.96 11.01
N THR A 241 17.47 -2.61 9.92
CA THR A 241 18.69 -1.80 9.90
C THR A 241 18.33 -0.38 9.45
N ARG A 242 19.01 0.60 10.03
CA ARG A 242 18.92 2.00 9.62
C ARG A 242 20.18 2.36 8.84
N ILE A 243 19.98 2.88 7.64
CA ILE A 243 21.05 3.36 6.76
C ILE A 243 21.04 4.87 6.80
N GLU A 244 22.22 5.47 6.92
CA GLU A 244 22.36 6.92 6.86
C GLU A 244 21.94 7.42 5.46
N PRO A 245 21.14 8.49 5.37
CA PRO A 245 20.60 8.91 4.09
C PRO A 245 21.64 9.29 3.03
N GLU A 246 22.75 9.90 3.44
CA GLU A 246 23.84 10.27 2.54
C GLU A 246 24.59 9.04 2.01
N GLU A 247 24.79 8.04 2.86
CA GLU A 247 25.34 6.73 2.47
C GLU A 247 24.42 6.05 1.46
N PHE A 248 23.11 6.02 1.76
CA PHE A 248 22.12 5.44 0.87
C PHE A 248 22.05 6.17 -0.47
N ALA A 249 21.96 7.51 -0.47
CA ALA A 249 21.95 8.32 -1.69
C ALA A 249 23.21 8.09 -2.54
N SER A 250 24.37 7.98 -1.89
CA SER A 250 25.63 7.65 -2.56
C SER A 250 25.56 6.28 -3.24
N SER A 251 25.00 5.27 -2.55
CA SER A 251 24.86 3.91 -3.07
C SER A 251 23.98 3.81 -4.33
N ILE A 252 22.93 4.65 -4.46
CA ILE A 252 22.02 4.65 -5.62
C ILE A 252 22.38 5.71 -6.68
N SER A 253 23.32 6.60 -6.41
CA SER A 253 23.65 7.77 -7.24
C SER A 253 23.95 7.41 -8.71
N GLY A 254 24.70 6.34 -8.95
CA GLY A 254 25.02 5.88 -10.30
C GLY A 254 23.78 5.54 -11.14
N ARG A 255 22.77 4.93 -10.51
CA ARG A 255 21.49 4.58 -11.16
C ARG A 255 20.68 5.83 -11.49
N LEU A 256 20.61 6.76 -10.54
CA LEU A 256 19.89 8.03 -10.72
C LEU A 256 20.50 8.87 -11.86
N TYR A 257 21.83 8.97 -11.92
CA TYR A 257 22.51 9.69 -13.00
C TYR A 257 22.41 9.00 -14.36
N ASP A 258 22.33 7.66 -14.39
CA ASP A 258 22.05 6.95 -15.65
C ASP A 258 20.65 7.27 -16.17
N LEU A 259 19.64 7.24 -15.29
CA LEU A 259 18.27 7.62 -15.62
C LEU A 259 18.19 9.06 -16.13
N GLU A 260 18.77 10.04 -15.41
CA GLU A 260 18.81 11.44 -15.84
C GLU A 260 19.46 11.63 -17.22
N ARG A 261 20.55 10.88 -17.50
CA ARG A 261 21.26 10.96 -18.78
C ARG A 261 20.40 10.46 -19.94
N ARG A 262 19.62 9.41 -19.72
CA ARG A 262 18.80 8.74 -20.74
C ARG A 262 17.41 9.36 -20.91
N GLU A 263 16.94 10.07 -19.89
CA GLU A 263 15.64 10.71 -19.86
C GLU A 263 15.48 11.75 -20.99
N ARG A 264 14.35 11.66 -21.69
CA ARG A 264 13.93 12.61 -22.72
C ARG A 264 13.27 13.84 -22.07
N ALA A 265 13.24 14.95 -22.79
CA ALA A 265 12.47 16.10 -22.34
C ALA A 265 10.96 15.80 -22.37
N PRO A 266 10.15 16.31 -21.41
CA PRO A 266 10.56 17.09 -20.25
C PRO A 266 11.20 16.22 -19.15
N LYS A 267 12.27 16.74 -18.52
CA LYS A 267 13.06 15.98 -17.54
C LYS A 267 12.51 16.12 -16.12
N VAL A 268 12.16 15.00 -15.49
CA VAL A 268 11.72 14.90 -14.09
C VAL A 268 12.81 14.35 -13.16
N MET A 269 13.74 13.53 -13.65
CA MET A 269 14.82 12.95 -12.84
C MET A 269 15.71 13.98 -12.12
N PRO A 270 16.00 15.18 -12.67
CA PRO A 270 16.70 16.21 -11.91
C PRO A 270 16.02 16.59 -10.59
N HIS A 271 14.68 16.51 -10.51
CA HIS A 271 13.95 16.79 -9.27
C HIS A 271 14.11 15.65 -8.25
N VAL A 272 14.06 14.41 -8.72
CA VAL A 272 14.30 13.21 -7.91
C VAL A 272 15.72 13.23 -7.32
N ILE A 273 16.73 13.52 -8.13
CA ILE A 273 18.14 13.60 -7.71
C ILE A 273 18.32 14.63 -6.58
N ARG A 274 17.73 15.84 -6.73
CA ARG A 274 17.76 16.87 -5.68
C ARG A 274 17.04 16.43 -4.40
N ALA A 275 15.97 15.66 -4.53
CA ALA A 275 15.22 15.18 -3.36
C ALA A 275 16.06 14.25 -2.49
N PHE A 276 16.94 13.44 -3.10
CA PHE A 276 17.94 12.61 -2.41
C PHE A 276 19.20 13.40 -1.95
N GLY A 277 19.20 14.73 -2.03
CA GLY A 277 20.35 15.55 -1.61
C GLY A 277 21.54 15.56 -2.59
N LEU A 278 21.36 14.99 -3.79
CA LEU A 278 22.39 14.95 -4.82
C LEU A 278 22.27 16.14 -5.78
N LYS A 279 23.33 16.40 -6.56
CA LYS A 279 23.37 17.48 -7.57
C LYS A 279 23.12 16.92 -8.97
N PRO A 280 22.01 17.29 -9.66
CA PRO A 280 21.76 16.87 -11.04
C PRO A 280 22.87 17.31 -12.00
N ARG A 281 23.10 16.52 -13.05
CA ARG A 281 24.05 16.86 -14.12
C ARG A 281 23.44 17.77 -15.17
N THR A 282 22.13 17.70 -15.35
CA THR A 282 21.40 18.63 -16.22
C THR A 282 21.37 19.99 -15.53
N PRO A 283 21.76 21.08 -16.21
CA PRO A 283 21.61 22.43 -15.66
C PRO A 283 20.15 22.70 -15.30
N PRO A 284 19.86 23.59 -14.33
CA PRO A 284 18.49 23.99 -14.06
C PRO A 284 17.95 24.60 -15.36
N THR A 285 17.05 23.90 -16.02
CA THR A 285 16.27 24.48 -17.10
C THR A 285 15.44 25.59 -16.48
N ASP A 286 15.64 26.81 -16.97
CA ASP A 286 14.88 28.01 -16.62
C ASP A 286 13.39 27.66 -16.64
N THR A 287 12.77 27.61 -15.46
CA THR A 287 11.32 27.61 -15.34
C THR A 287 10.83 29.02 -15.64
N SER A 288 11.04 29.49 -16.86
CA SER A 288 10.36 30.65 -17.43
C SER A 288 9.04 30.18 -18.02
N HIS A 289 8.13 29.72 -17.17
CA HIS A 289 6.71 29.83 -17.48
C HIS A 289 6.29 31.27 -17.21
N THR A 290 6.51 32.12 -18.22
CA THR A 290 5.79 33.38 -18.37
C THR A 290 4.32 33.08 -18.68
N HIS A 291 3.47 33.53 -17.76
CA HIS A 291 2.02 33.76 -17.81
C HIS A 291 1.06 32.57 -17.85
#